data_AF-A0A4W5MNL0-F1
#
_entry.id   AF-A0A4W5MNL0-F1
#
_cell.length_a   1.000
_cell.length_b   1.000
_cell.length_c   1.000
_cell.angle_alpha   90.00
_cell.angle_beta   90.00
_cell.angle_gamma   90.00
#
_symmetry.space_group_name_H-M   'P 1'
#
loop_
_entity.id
_entity.type
_entity.pdbx_description
1 polymer ?
#
loop_
_entity_poly.entity_id
_entity_poly.type
_entity_poly.pdbx_seq_one_letter_code
_entity_poly.pdbx_strand_id
1 'polypeptide(L)'
;MERHKILTFTVMYFIQAWILGVDSKMVCLPLHDPKSNIPLDMAPDSVDDSYEGCEVQMFKKVLETYLPKERRKLSKNYSLAIQVYVNATANIYKSFNNATRTQYKSYNKTFKYHSLHFLLTNFTSNTLDKKIAKGFGSKSCFEIATYFGAPLGKYSQLAHENEVLIPPYEVFKITKVMKRKDKKDLWCDVVYKLKSTKKIRKSDLNCQMVRALQGE
;
A
#
# COMPACT_ATOMS: atom_id res chain seq x y z
N MET A 1 3.01 -72.78 4.98
CA MET A 1 1.71 -72.13 5.22
C MET A 1 1.98 -70.82 5.92
N GLU A 2 2.35 -69.77 5.18
CA GLU A 2 1.40 -68.84 4.56
C GLU A 2 0.44 -68.21 5.58
N ARG A 3 0.73 -66.97 6.00
CA ARG A 3 0.00 -65.81 5.48
C ARG A 3 0.59 -64.50 6.01
N HIS A 4 0.95 -63.66 5.05
CA HIS A 4 1.18 -62.24 5.24
C HIS A 4 0.04 -61.61 6.05
N LYS A 5 0.37 -60.78 7.04
CA LYS A 5 -0.52 -59.70 7.48
C LYS A 5 -0.04 -58.42 6.83
N ILE A 6 -0.49 -58.25 5.60
CA ILE A 6 -0.52 -57.01 4.84
C ILE A 6 -1.20 -55.94 5.70
N LEU A 7 -0.50 -54.83 5.93
CA LEU A 7 -1.04 -53.64 6.57
C LEU A 7 -1.84 -52.86 5.51
N THR A 8 -3.07 -53.28 5.25
CA THR A 8 -4.07 -52.46 4.55
C THR A 8 -4.94 -51.78 5.58
N PHE A 9 -4.58 -50.54 5.93
CA PHE A 9 -5.57 -49.52 6.30
C PHE A 9 -5.61 -48.50 5.16
N THR A 10 -6.45 -48.82 4.17
CA THR A 10 -7.05 -47.81 3.32
C THR A 10 -7.75 -46.78 4.19
N VAL A 11 -7.33 -45.52 4.02
CA VAL A 11 -8.18 -44.33 4.01
C VAL A 11 -9.23 -44.27 5.12
N MET A 12 -8.89 -43.62 6.24
CA MET A 12 -9.75 -42.65 6.94
C MET A 12 -9.10 -42.30 8.29
N TYR A 13 -8.12 -41.41 8.28
CA TYR A 13 -8.06 -40.38 9.30
C TYR A 13 -7.33 -39.14 8.79
N PHE A 14 -8.14 -38.27 8.20
CA PHE A 14 -7.89 -36.86 7.94
C PHE A 14 -7.57 -36.10 9.25
N ILE A 15 -6.40 -36.32 9.87
CA ILE A 15 -5.84 -35.34 10.82
C ILE A 15 -4.37 -35.05 10.48
N GLN A 16 -4.13 -34.72 9.21
CA GLN A 16 -3.05 -33.80 8.84
C GLN A 16 -3.61 -32.54 8.17
N ALA A 17 -4.75 -32.06 8.67
CA ALA A 17 -5.25 -30.71 8.39
C ALA A 17 -5.15 -29.83 9.66
N TRP A 18 -4.00 -29.86 10.33
CA TRP A 18 -3.47 -28.68 11.05
C TRP A 18 -2.55 -27.85 10.14
N ILE A 19 -2.59 -28.11 8.84
CA ILE A 19 -1.99 -27.28 7.81
C ILE A 19 -3.16 -26.46 7.22
N LEU A 20 -2.97 -25.15 7.12
CA LEU A 20 -3.94 -24.10 6.78
C LEU A 20 -4.62 -23.39 7.97
N GLY A 21 -3.94 -23.35 9.12
CA GLY A 21 -3.74 -22.06 9.78
C GLY A 21 -2.57 -21.36 9.11
N VAL A 22 -2.74 -20.86 7.87
CA VAL A 22 -1.77 -19.89 7.34
C VAL A 22 -1.99 -18.63 8.18
N ASP A 23 -1.31 -18.56 9.31
CA ASP A 23 -1.07 -17.29 9.97
C ASP A 23 -0.56 -16.36 8.87
N SER A 24 -1.40 -15.39 8.50
CA SER A 24 -0.98 -14.27 7.68
C SER A 24 0.03 -13.49 8.52
N LYS A 25 1.27 -13.97 8.56
CA LYS A 25 2.41 -13.22 9.08
C LYS A 25 2.67 -12.12 8.08
N MET A 26 1.95 -11.03 8.32
CA MET A 26 2.17 -9.74 7.74
C MET A 26 3.44 -9.16 8.33
N VAL A 27 4.39 -8.82 7.47
CA VAL A 27 5.59 -8.11 7.90
C VAL A 27 5.22 -6.66 8.14
N CYS A 28 5.35 -6.29 9.39
CA CYS A 28 5.35 -4.91 9.85
C CYS A 28 6.60 -4.23 9.28
N LEU A 29 6.44 -3.31 8.33
CA LEU A 29 7.38 -2.19 8.29
C LEU A 29 7.18 -1.42 9.60
N PRO A 30 8.23 -1.23 10.41
CA PRO A 30 8.10 -0.60 11.71
C PRO A 30 7.72 0.86 11.49
N LEU A 31 6.42 1.17 11.58
CA LEU A 31 5.93 2.53 11.79
C LEU A 31 6.44 2.96 13.18
N HIS A 32 7.66 3.48 13.18
CA HIS A 32 8.25 4.19 14.30
C HIS A 32 7.49 5.50 14.50
N ASP A 33 6.54 5.51 15.44
CA ASP A 33 6.63 6.36 16.64
C ASP A 33 5.59 5.90 17.69
N PRO A 34 6.01 5.20 18.77
CA PRO A 34 5.13 4.73 19.84
C PRO A 34 4.45 5.84 20.68
N LYS A 35 4.80 7.11 20.47
CA LYS A 35 4.39 8.26 21.30
C LYS A 35 3.34 9.18 20.68
N SER A 36 3.07 9.10 19.37
CA SER A 36 2.15 10.05 18.74
C SER A 36 0.75 9.47 18.59
N ASN A 37 -0.21 9.96 19.38
CA ASN A 37 -1.64 9.78 19.10
C ASN A 37 -2.01 10.64 17.88
N ILE A 38 -1.65 10.19 16.68
CA ILE A 38 -2.03 10.87 15.43
C ILE A 38 -3.53 10.61 15.20
N PRO A 39 -4.40 11.64 15.24
CA PRO A 39 -5.81 11.46 14.92
C PRO A 39 -5.97 11.03 13.46
N LEU A 40 -6.94 10.15 13.20
CA LEU A 40 -7.32 9.84 11.82
C LEU A 40 -8.10 11.02 11.26
N ASP A 41 -7.59 11.60 10.18
CA ASP A 41 -8.21 12.71 9.47
C ASP A 41 -8.21 12.44 7.96
N MET A 42 -8.59 13.46 7.19
CA MET A 42 -8.56 13.42 5.72
C MET A 42 -7.18 13.80 5.14
N ALA A 43 -6.12 13.80 5.94
CA ALA A 43 -4.73 14.09 5.56
C ALA A 43 -4.57 15.37 4.68
N PRO A 44 -5.00 16.55 5.14
CA PRO A 44 -5.01 17.78 4.33
C PRO A 44 -3.61 18.31 3.95
N ASP A 45 -2.55 17.89 4.65
CA ASP A 45 -1.17 18.28 4.34
C ASP A 45 -0.45 17.23 3.47
N SER A 46 -1.16 16.21 2.99
CA SER A 46 -0.58 15.17 2.14
C SER A 46 -0.59 15.55 0.67
N VAL A 47 0.46 15.16 -0.05
CA VAL A 47 0.51 15.21 -1.51
C VAL A 47 -0.41 14.12 -2.04
N ASP A 48 -1.48 14.53 -2.70
CA ASP A 48 -2.54 13.64 -3.18
C ASP A 48 -2.84 13.83 -4.69
N ASP A 49 -1.86 14.35 -5.45
CA ASP A 49 -1.98 14.66 -6.88
C ASP A 49 -2.52 13.44 -7.66
N SER A 50 -3.75 13.55 -8.15
CA SER A 50 -4.45 12.44 -8.82
C SER A 50 -4.01 12.26 -10.27
N TYR A 51 -3.41 13.29 -10.87
CA TYR A 51 -3.05 13.35 -12.29
C TYR A 51 -4.21 13.12 -13.26
N GLU A 52 -5.45 13.26 -12.79
CA GLU A 52 -6.66 13.03 -13.57
C GLU A 52 -6.70 13.99 -14.77
N GLY A 53 -6.65 13.41 -15.97
CA GLY A 53 -6.69 14.14 -17.23
C GLY A 53 -5.34 14.70 -17.71
N CYS A 54 -4.24 14.41 -17.01
CA CYS A 54 -2.89 14.79 -17.45
C CYS A 54 -1.85 13.66 -17.37
N GLU A 55 -2.32 12.42 -17.33
CA GLU A 55 -1.49 11.23 -17.17
C GLU A 55 -0.45 11.14 -18.28
N VAL A 56 -0.85 11.40 -19.53
CA VAL A 56 0.04 11.36 -20.70
C VAL A 56 1.12 12.45 -20.60
N GLN A 57 0.75 13.68 -20.23
CA GLN A 57 1.71 14.78 -20.13
C GLN A 57 2.66 14.58 -18.95
N MET A 58 2.14 14.11 -17.81
CA MET A 58 2.95 13.80 -16.64
C MET A 58 3.88 12.61 -16.93
N PHE A 59 3.41 11.57 -17.61
CA PHE A 59 4.24 10.44 -18.03
C PHE A 59 5.38 10.91 -18.94
N LYS A 60 5.09 11.76 -19.92
CA LYS A 60 6.11 12.38 -20.79
C LYS A 60 7.13 13.16 -19.95
N LYS A 61 6.67 14.00 -19.01
CA LYS A 61 7.53 14.78 -18.11
C LYS A 61 8.42 13.89 -17.23
N VAL A 62 7.89 12.77 -16.73
CA VAL A 62 8.66 11.75 -16.02
C VAL A 62 9.79 11.22 -16.88
N LEU A 63 9.50 10.76 -18.09
CA LEU A 63 10.51 10.21 -18.99
C LEU A 63 11.58 11.23 -19.41
N GLU A 64 11.17 12.46 -19.72
CA GLU A 64 12.06 13.46 -20.35
C GLU A 64 12.77 14.35 -19.34
N THR A 65 12.15 14.66 -18.20
CA THR A 65 12.68 15.63 -17.23
C THR A 65 13.22 14.97 -15.98
N TYR A 66 12.45 14.06 -15.37
CA TYR A 66 12.79 13.56 -14.03
C TYR A 66 13.75 12.36 -14.09
N LEU A 67 13.43 11.33 -14.88
CA LEU A 67 14.25 10.11 -14.93
C LEU A 67 15.70 10.32 -15.41
N PRO A 68 15.99 11.18 -16.41
CA PRO A 68 17.37 11.44 -16.82
C PRO A 68 18.20 12.08 -15.70
N LYS A 69 17.56 12.83 -14.79
CA LYS A 69 18.20 13.46 -13.63
C LYS A 69 18.40 12.48 -12.47
N GLU A 70 17.63 11.40 -12.39
CA GLU A 70 17.63 10.45 -11.27
C GLU A 70 18.76 9.39 -11.32
N ARG A 71 19.64 9.40 -12.33
CA ARG A 71 20.89 8.61 -12.43
C ARG A 71 20.85 7.16 -11.87
N ARG A 72 19.76 6.42 -12.10
CA ARG A 72 19.73 4.94 -12.15
C ARG A 72 18.34 4.46 -12.59
N LYS A 73 18.34 3.59 -13.63
CA LYS A 73 17.30 2.64 -14.04
C LYS A 73 15.93 2.86 -13.36
N LEU A 74 15.16 3.82 -13.82
CA LEU A 74 13.72 3.63 -13.91
C LEU A 74 13.44 3.51 -15.41
N SER A 75 13.27 2.29 -15.92
CA SER A 75 12.65 2.09 -17.24
C SER A 75 11.15 2.33 -17.11
N LYS A 76 10.42 2.32 -18.24
CA LYS A 76 8.94 2.49 -18.39
C LYS A 76 8.10 1.44 -17.63
N ASN A 77 8.56 0.95 -16.49
CA ASN A 77 8.06 -0.24 -15.85
C ASN A 77 7.58 0.10 -14.44
N TYR A 78 6.27 0.07 -14.24
CA TYR A 78 5.65 0.15 -12.90
C TYR A 78 6.30 -0.83 -11.92
N SER A 79 6.75 -2.00 -12.41
CA SER A 79 7.47 -2.99 -11.60
C SER A 79 8.69 -2.40 -10.90
N LEU A 80 9.42 -1.51 -11.57
CA LEU A 80 10.66 -0.95 -11.04
C LEU A 80 10.39 0.17 -10.02
N ALA A 81 9.36 0.99 -10.27
CA ALA A 81 8.88 1.96 -9.29
C ALA A 81 8.39 1.27 -8.01
N ILE A 82 7.61 0.18 -8.17
CA ILE A 82 7.15 -0.64 -7.05
C ILE A 82 8.33 -1.28 -6.33
N GLN A 83 9.27 -1.91 -7.06
CA GLN A 83 10.47 -2.50 -6.45
C GLN A 83 11.26 -1.47 -5.65
N VAL A 84 11.46 -0.25 -6.16
CA VAL A 84 12.13 0.82 -5.42
C VAL A 84 11.35 1.22 -4.17
N TYR A 85 10.02 1.28 -4.25
CA TYR A 85 9.15 1.63 -3.13
C TYR A 85 9.16 0.57 -2.02
N VAL A 86 9.02 -0.71 -2.36
CA VAL A 86 8.93 -1.82 -1.41
C VAL A 86 10.29 -2.32 -0.92
N ASN A 87 11.38 -1.99 -1.64
CA ASN A 87 12.72 -2.45 -1.26
C ASN A 87 13.18 -1.81 0.06
N ALA A 88 13.19 -2.64 1.12
CA ALA A 88 13.59 -2.27 2.46
C ALA A 88 15.03 -1.72 2.57
N THR A 89 15.93 -2.10 1.67
CA THR A 89 17.35 -1.67 1.73
C THR A 89 17.56 -0.22 1.29
N ALA A 90 16.62 0.35 0.51
CA ALA A 90 16.79 1.66 -0.10
C ALA A 90 16.33 2.84 0.79
N ASN A 91 15.66 2.57 1.92
CA ASN A 91 15.02 3.58 2.81
C ASN A 91 14.08 4.56 2.07
N ILE A 92 13.68 4.22 0.83
CA ILE A 92 12.80 5.05 0.00
C ILE A 92 11.40 5.07 0.59
N TYR A 93 10.86 3.92 1.00
CA TYR A 93 9.54 3.85 1.65
C TYR A 93 9.36 4.92 2.74
N LYS A 94 10.32 5.00 3.68
CA LYS A 94 10.23 5.94 4.81
C LYS A 94 10.30 7.39 4.36
N SER A 95 11.29 7.72 3.52
CA SER A 95 11.52 9.10 3.07
C SER A 95 10.43 9.60 2.12
N PHE A 96 9.97 8.75 1.19
CA PHE A 96 8.85 9.01 0.29
C PHE A 96 7.55 9.23 1.05
N ASN A 97 7.17 8.33 1.96
CA ASN A 97 5.90 8.44 2.69
C ASN A 97 5.92 9.66 3.63
N ASN A 98 7.07 10.00 4.21
CA ASN A 98 7.20 11.24 5.00
C ASN A 98 7.02 12.50 4.14
N ALA A 99 7.67 12.56 2.97
CA ALA A 99 7.50 13.69 2.05
C ALA A 99 6.05 13.79 1.57
N THR A 100 5.44 12.67 1.19
CA THR A 100 4.04 12.61 0.76
C THR A 100 3.09 13.04 1.87
N ARG A 101 3.35 12.71 3.15
CA ARG A 101 2.52 13.14 4.28
C ARG A 101 2.58 14.64 4.61
N THR A 102 3.66 15.32 4.26
CA THR A 102 3.99 16.62 4.87
C THR A 102 4.25 17.75 3.88
N GLN A 103 4.52 17.44 2.61
CA GLN A 103 5.00 18.42 1.64
C GLN A 103 3.93 18.91 0.66
N TYR A 104 2.63 18.79 0.99
CA TYR A 104 1.57 19.39 0.16
C TYR A 104 1.87 20.85 -0.18
N LYS A 105 2.15 21.68 0.84
CA LYS A 105 2.43 23.13 0.67
C LYS A 105 3.71 23.42 -0.11
N SER A 106 4.65 22.48 -0.14
CA SER A 106 5.94 22.62 -0.83
C SER A 106 6.07 21.69 -2.04
N TYR A 107 4.95 21.18 -2.57
CA TYR A 107 4.92 20.22 -3.67
C TYR A 107 5.71 20.69 -4.89
N ASN A 108 5.55 21.96 -5.29
CA ASN A 108 6.27 22.50 -6.46
C ASN A 108 7.72 22.92 -6.17
N LYS A 109 8.14 22.88 -4.90
CA LYS A 109 9.43 23.44 -4.46
C LYS A 109 10.41 22.35 -4.04
N THR A 110 10.03 21.53 -3.06
CA THR A 110 10.95 20.61 -2.38
C THR A 110 10.60 19.14 -2.58
N PHE A 111 9.43 18.83 -3.13
CA PHE A 111 9.01 17.44 -3.31
C PHE A 111 9.82 16.78 -4.42
N LYS A 112 10.71 15.86 -4.05
CA LYS A 112 11.65 15.23 -5.01
C LYS A 112 11.10 13.97 -5.66
N TYR A 113 9.95 13.49 -5.22
CA TYR A 113 9.42 12.17 -5.58
C TYR A 113 8.33 12.21 -6.65
N HIS A 114 8.30 13.22 -7.52
CA HIS A 114 7.25 13.36 -8.54
C HIS A 114 7.14 12.13 -9.44
N SER A 115 8.26 11.57 -9.92
CA SER A 115 8.29 10.35 -10.73
C SER A 115 7.67 9.17 -10.01
N LEU A 116 8.12 8.92 -8.78
CA LEU A 116 7.69 7.78 -7.98
C LEU A 116 6.21 7.92 -7.58
N HIS A 117 5.79 9.09 -7.15
CA HIS A 117 4.40 9.38 -6.78
C HIS A 117 3.46 9.16 -7.97
N PHE A 118 3.81 9.70 -9.14
CA PHE A 118 3.03 9.49 -10.36
C PHE A 118 2.93 8.02 -10.76
N LEU A 119 4.05 7.29 -10.79
CA LEU A 119 4.06 5.88 -11.21
C LEU A 119 3.28 4.98 -10.25
N LEU A 120 3.39 5.19 -8.95
CA LEU A 120 2.62 4.44 -7.94
C LEU A 120 1.13 4.77 -8.02
N THR A 121 0.77 6.05 -8.14
CA THR A 121 -0.62 6.49 -8.30
C THR A 121 -1.24 5.90 -9.56
N ASN A 122 -0.55 6.03 -10.70
CA ASN A 122 -1.06 5.51 -11.97
C ASN A 122 -1.15 3.98 -11.98
N PHE A 123 -0.25 3.28 -11.29
CA PHE A 123 -0.33 1.82 -11.13
C PHE A 123 -1.61 1.40 -10.37
N THR A 124 -1.94 2.07 -9.27
CA THR A 124 -3.18 1.76 -8.52
C THR A 124 -4.43 1.97 -9.36
N SER A 125 -4.48 3.03 -10.17
CA SER A 125 -5.62 3.32 -11.05
C SER A 125 -5.82 2.28 -12.16
N ASN A 126 -4.73 1.68 -12.67
CA ASN A 126 -4.77 0.73 -13.79
C ASN A 126 -4.83 -0.75 -13.38
N THR A 127 -4.74 -1.06 -12.09
CA THR A 127 -4.74 -2.46 -11.63
C THR A 127 -6.16 -3.02 -11.54
N LEU A 128 -6.39 -4.16 -12.20
CA LEU A 128 -7.71 -4.82 -12.29
C LEU A 128 -8.05 -5.72 -11.09
N ASP A 129 -7.05 -6.18 -10.34
CA ASP A 129 -7.24 -7.08 -9.18
C ASP A 129 -7.31 -6.27 -7.89
N LYS A 130 -8.52 -5.98 -7.43
CA LYS A 130 -8.79 -5.18 -6.23
C LYS A 130 -8.83 -6.07 -5.00
N LYS A 131 -7.92 -5.88 -4.03
CA LYS A 131 -7.78 -6.78 -2.86
C LYS A 131 -8.04 -6.10 -1.52
N ILE A 132 -8.35 -6.89 -0.49
CA ILE A 132 -8.50 -6.43 0.90
C ILE A 132 -7.12 -6.38 1.56
N ALA A 133 -6.77 -5.25 2.17
CA ALA A 133 -5.56 -5.11 2.99
C ALA A 133 -5.91 -5.39 4.47
N LYS A 134 -5.11 -6.19 5.19
CA LYS A 134 -5.42 -6.58 6.56
C LYS A 134 -4.27 -6.33 7.51
N GLY A 135 -4.54 -5.51 8.53
CA GLY A 135 -3.70 -5.23 9.70
C GLY A 135 -2.56 -4.27 9.37
N PHE A 136 -2.16 -3.38 10.28
CA PHE A 136 -0.86 -2.66 10.27
C PHE A 136 -0.68 -2.00 11.65
N GLY A 137 0.49 -2.07 12.28
CA GLY A 137 0.80 -1.38 13.55
C GLY A 137 0.94 -2.27 14.78
N SER A 138 1.40 -1.70 15.90
CA SER A 138 1.66 -2.42 17.17
C SER A 138 0.71 -2.06 18.32
N LYS A 139 0.08 -0.88 18.28
CA LYS A 139 -0.91 -0.41 19.28
C LYS A 139 -2.28 -0.14 18.64
N SER A 140 -2.27 0.59 17.53
CA SER A 140 -3.44 0.83 16.69
C SER A 140 -3.28 0.03 15.42
N CYS A 141 -4.28 -0.80 15.12
CA CYS A 141 -4.28 -1.70 13.99
C CYS A 141 -5.49 -1.52 13.07
N PHE A 142 -5.34 -1.82 11.78
CA PHE A 142 -6.35 -1.49 10.77
C PHE A 142 -6.72 -2.70 9.90
N GLU A 143 -7.99 -3.09 9.86
CA GLU A 143 -8.52 -4.00 8.84
C GLU A 143 -9.18 -3.16 7.75
N ILE A 144 -8.65 -3.19 6.52
CA ILE A 144 -9.03 -2.25 5.45
C ILE A 144 -9.60 -3.00 4.25
N ALA A 145 -10.90 -2.87 4.03
CA ALA A 145 -11.53 -3.29 2.78
C ALA A 145 -11.44 -2.16 1.74
N THR A 146 -10.40 -2.18 0.90
CA THR A 146 -10.16 -1.24 -0.19
C THR A 146 -10.83 -1.69 -1.49
N TYR A 147 -11.22 -0.72 -2.32
CA TYR A 147 -11.80 -0.86 -3.65
C TYR A 147 -10.84 -0.40 -4.75
N PHE A 148 -9.82 0.41 -4.44
CA PHE A 148 -8.82 0.88 -5.41
C PHE A 148 -7.41 0.35 -5.13
N GLY A 149 -7.26 -0.48 -4.09
CA GLY A 149 -5.99 -1.06 -3.70
C GLY A 149 -5.48 -2.09 -4.72
N ALA A 150 -4.19 -2.01 -5.02
CA ALA A 150 -3.50 -2.84 -6.00
C ALA A 150 -2.50 -3.79 -5.32
N PRO A 151 -2.61 -5.12 -5.55
CA PRO A 151 -1.69 -6.10 -4.97
C PRO A 151 -0.29 -5.99 -5.59
N LEU A 152 0.73 -5.99 -4.74
CA LEU A 152 2.13 -5.87 -5.13
C LEU A 152 2.86 -7.21 -5.19
N GLY A 153 2.21 -8.33 -4.86
CA GLY A 153 2.88 -9.64 -4.68
C GLY A 153 3.73 -10.12 -5.87
N LYS A 154 3.43 -9.71 -7.12
CA LYS A 154 4.25 -10.04 -8.31
C LYS A 154 5.51 -9.17 -8.46
N TYR A 155 5.56 -8.05 -7.75
CA TYR A 155 6.60 -7.02 -7.86
C TYR A 155 7.45 -6.92 -6.59
N SER A 156 6.91 -7.34 -5.45
CA SER A 156 7.61 -7.39 -4.18
C SER A 156 8.53 -8.60 -4.11
N GLN A 157 9.74 -8.40 -3.58
CA GLN A 157 10.65 -9.50 -3.23
C GLN A 157 10.10 -10.35 -2.07
N LEU A 158 9.08 -9.82 -1.38
CA LEU A 158 8.41 -10.44 -0.25
C LEU A 158 7.00 -10.85 -0.66
N ALA A 159 6.90 -11.63 -1.75
CA ALA A 159 5.63 -12.06 -2.33
C ALA A 159 4.66 -12.73 -1.33
N HIS A 160 5.17 -13.30 -0.24
CA HIS A 160 4.39 -13.92 0.83
C HIS A 160 3.66 -12.92 1.74
N GLU A 161 4.03 -11.64 1.71
CA GLU A 161 3.45 -10.60 2.58
C GLU A 161 2.12 -10.05 2.04
N ASN A 162 1.73 -10.42 0.81
CA ASN A 162 0.49 -9.99 0.16
C ASN A 162 0.25 -8.47 0.24
N GLU A 163 1.32 -7.68 0.07
CA GLU A 163 1.26 -6.23 0.13
C GLU A 163 0.22 -5.66 -0.84
N VAL A 164 -0.53 -4.66 -0.38
CA VAL A 164 -1.53 -3.94 -1.18
C VAL A 164 -1.21 -2.46 -1.10
N LEU A 165 -0.95 -1.84 -2.25
CA LEU A 165 -0.80 -0.40 -2.37
C LEU A 165 -2.18 0.23 -2.47
N ILE A 166 -2.52 1.14 -1.54
CA ILE A 166 -3.79 1.86 -1.52
C ILE A 166 -3.55 3.28 -1.99
N PRO A 167 -4.28 3.78 -3.00
CA PRO A 167 -4.13 5.16 -3.44
C PRO A 167 -4.60 6.17 -2.37
N PRO A 168 -3.99 7.38 -2.32
CA PRO A 168 -4.31 8.38 -1.30
C PRO A 168 -5.70 9.02 -1.49
N TYR A 169 -6.28 8.94 -2.69
CA TYR A 169 -7.61 9.49 -2.99
C TYR A 169 -8.78 8.59 -2.53
N GLU A 170 -8.50 7.39 -2.02
CA GLU A 170 -9.54 6.48 -1.56
C GLU A 170 -10.05 6.88 -0.17
N VAL A 171 -11.37 7.11 -0.09
CA VAL A 171 -12.02 7.44 1.18
C VAL A 171 -12.58 6.21 1.85
N PHE A 172 -12.27 6.09 3.14
CA PHE A 172 -12.73 5.00 3.99
C PHE A 172 -13.71 5.48 5.06
N LYS A 173 -14.75 4.67 5.30
CA LYS A 173 -15.61 4.81 6.47
C LYS A 173 -15.12 3.87 7.57
N ILE A 174 -14.96 4.39 8.79
CA ILE A 174 -14.77 3.56 9.97
C ILE A 174 -16.10 2.87 10.27
N THR A 175 -16.11 1.55 10.19
CA THR A 175 -17.29 0.71 10.42
C THR A 175 -17.32 0.12 11.83
N LYS A 176 -16.16 -0.06 12.44
CA LYS A 176 -16.03 -0.59 13.79
C LYS A 176 -14.71 -0.13 14.42
N VAL A 177 -14.74 0.15 15.72
CA VAL A 177 -13.55 0.34 16.56
C VAL A 177 -13.64 -0.68 17.68
N MET A 178 -12.61 -1.50 17.84
CA MET A 178 -12.53 -2.54 18.86
C MET A 178 -11.35 -2.22 19.75
N LYS A 179 -11.53 -2.23 21.08
CA LYS A 179 -10.44 -1.99 22.02
C LYS A 179 -10.24 -3.23 22.87
N ARG A 180 -8.99 -3.53 23.22
CA ARG A 180 -8.64 -4.71 24.02
C ARG A 180 -9.30 -4.70 25.41
N LYS A 181 -9.59 -3.51 25.95
CA LYS A 181 -10.37 -3.34 27.19
C LYS A 181 -11.79 -3.91 27.09
N ASP A 182 -12.41 -3.87 25.90
CA ASP A 182 -13.78 -4.32 25.66
C ASP A 182 -13.80 -5.76 25.14
N LYS A 183 -12.68 -6.22 24.56
CA LYS A 183 -12.52 -7.57 24.01
C LYS A 183 -11.10 -8.11 24.30
N LYS A 184 -10.98 -8.97 25.33
CA LYS A 184 -9.69 -9.42 25.87
C LYS A 184 -8.84 -10.24 24.89
N ASP A 185 -9.47 -10.95 23.95
CA ASP A 185 -8.83 -11.76 22.89
C ASP A 185 -8.42 -10.92 21.66
N LEU A 186 -8.45 -9.60 21.73
CA LEU A 186 -8.06 -8.74 20.62
C LEU A 186 -6.54 -8.80 20.38
N TRP A 187 -6.16 -9.12 19.14
CA TRP A 187 -4.76 -9.24 18.69
C TRP A 187 -3.96 -7.92 18.71
N CYS A 188 -4.63 -6.79 18.90
CA CYS A 188 -4.02 -5.45 19.00
C CYS A 188 -4.72 -4.63 20.09
N ASP A 189 -4.11 -3.56 20.60
CA ASP A 189 -4.72 -2.75 21.67
C ASP A 189 -6.00 -2.05 21.18
N VAL A 190 -5.99 -1.56 19.94
CA VAL A 190 -7.16 -1.04 19.23
C VAL A 190 -7.15 -1.52 17.79
N VAL A 191 -8.28 -2.04 17.30
CA VAL A 191 -8.49 -2.43 15.89
C VAL A 191 -9.58 -1.56 15.27
N TYR A 192 -9.24 -0.85 14.21
CA TYR A 192 -10.15 -0.09 13.37
C TYR A 192 -10.52 -0.94 12.15
N LYS A 193 -11.82 -1.10 11.87
CA LYS A 193 -12.30 -1.71 10.64
C LYS A 193 -12.77 -0.63 9.68
N LEU A 194 -12.12 -0.54 8.53
CA LEU A 194 -12.37 0.46 7.51
C LEU A 194 -12.94 -0.21 6.27
N LYS A 195 -13.96 0.43 5.70
CA LYS A 195 -14.54 0.00 4.43
C LYS A 195 -14.52 1.16 3.47
N SER A 196 -14.00 0.91 2.28
CA SER A 196 -14.03 1.86 1.18
C SER A 196 -15.45 2.37 0.96
N THR A 197 -15.57 3.68 0.80
CA THR A 197 -16.82 4.30 0.35
C THR A 197 -17.07 4.06 -1.14
N LYS A 198 -16.09 3.51 -1.87
CA LYS A 198 -16.06 3.37 -3.34
C LYS A 198 -16.15 4.71 -4.07
N LYS A 199 -16.00 5.82 -3.34
CA LYS A 199 -15.94 7.17 -3.89
C LYS A 199 -14.48 7.58 -3.98
N ILE A 200 -14.12 8.20 -5.09
CA ILE A 200 -12.87 8.93 -5.24
C ILE A 200 -13.12 10.31 -4.61
N ARG A 201 -12.32 10.67 -3.61
CA ARG A 201 -12.32 12.06 -3.13
C ARG A 201 -11.64 12.91 -4.20
N LYS A 202 -12.19 14.10 -4.43
CA LYS A 202 -11.47 15.13 -5.18
C LYS A 202 -10.17 15.47 -4.45
N SER A 203 -9.05 15.15 -5.07
CA SER A 203 -7.73 15.49 -4.56
C SER A 203 -7.58 17.01 -4.43
N ASP A 204 -6.80 17.42 -3.44
CA ASP A 204 -6.44 18.83 -3.22
C ASP A 204 -5.41 19.28 -4.27
N LEU A 205 -4.56 18.36 -4.76
CA LEU A 205 -3.70 18.55 -5.94
C LEU A 205 -4.27 17.82 -7.17
N ASN A 206 -4.21 18.46 -8.34
CA ASN A 206 -4.36 17.76 -9.62
C ASN A 206 -3.55 18.43 -10.73
N CYS A 207 -2.68 17.65 -11.38
CA CYS A 207 -1.89 18.05 -12.56
C CYS A 207 -0.97 19.26 -12.33
N GLN A 208 -0.56 19.48 -11.08
CA GLN A 208 0.09 20.72 -10.69
C GLN A 208 1.46 20.89 -11.38
N MET A 209 2.20 19.79 -11.60
CA MET A 209 3.50 19.82 -12.30
C MET A 209 3.39 19.89 -13.83
N VAL A 210 2.19 19.70 -14.38
CA VAL A 210 1.91 19.84 -15.81
C VAL A 210 1.43 21.26 -16.12
N ARG A 211 0.56 21.82 -15.26
CA ARG A 211 -0.03 23.16 -15.44
C ARG A 211 0.96 24.31 -15.33
N ALA A 212 2.08 24.12 -14.64
CA ALA A 212 3.12 25.14 -14.46
C ALA A 212 3.80 25.62 -15.76
N LEU A 213 3.45 25.08 -16.95
CA LEU A 213 4.00 25.45 -18.26
C LEU A 213 2.95 25.94 -19.27
N GLN A 214 1.69 26.16 -18.86
CA GLN A 214 0.71 26.82 -19.72
C GLN A 214 0.72 28.35 -19.55
N GLY A 215 1.75 28.91 -18.92
CA GLY A 215 1.86 30.33 -18.58
C GLY A 215 3.30 30.83 -18.39
N GLU A 216 4.25 30.31 -19.17
CA GLU A 216 5.55 30.96 -19.45
C GLU A 216 5.77 31.00 -20.96
#